data_AF-A0A645DZ44-F1
#
_entry.id   AF-A0A645DZ44-F1
#
_cell.length_a   1.000
_cell.length_b   1.000
_cell.length_c   1.000
_cell.angle_alpha   90.00
_cell.angle_beta   90.00
_cell.angle_gamma   90.00
#
_symmetry.space_group_name_H-M   'P 1'
#
loop_
_entity.id
_entity.type
_entity.pdbx_description
1 polymer ?
#
loop_
_entity_poly.entity_id
_entity_poly.type
_entity_poly.pdbx_seq_one_letter_code
_entity_poly.pdbx_strand_id
1 'polypeptide(L)'
;MPADKIRYLMGVGTPGNILEAVSRGVDLFDCVMPTRNARHGQLFTGRGIININNAKYERDDTPIEIGCQCPTCQRHSKAYIRHLFKAKEMLAMRLCVTHNLYFYNTLMEKIREALDNGTFEAFKQKYVDLLDTRI
;
A
#
# COMPACT_ATOMS: atom_id res chain seq x y z
N MET A 1 -2.29 24.54 15.30
CA MET A 1 -2.38 23.53 16.37
C MET A 1 -1.09 23.60 17.19
N PRO A 2 -1.11 23.39 18.53
CA PRO A 2 0.10 23.42 19.35
C PRO A 2 1.21 22.52 18.79
N ALA A 3 2.47 22.96 18.90
CA ALA A 3 3.61 22.27 18.32
C ALA A 3 4.01 21.00 19.09
N ASP A 4 3.64 20.94 20.37
CA ASP A 4 3.92 19.87 21.34
C ASP A 4 2.83 18.78 21.39
N LYS A 5 1.88 18.80 20.46
CA LYS A 5 0.73 17.88 20.42
C LYS A 5 0.67 17.16 19.07
N ILE A 6 0.27 15.89 19.14
CA ILE A 6 0.10 15.00 17.99
C ILE A 6 -1.02 15.50 17.07
N ARG A 7 -0.75 15.63 15.77
CA ARG A 7 -1.70 16.00 14.72
C ARG A 7 -2.29 14.74 14.10
N TYR A 8 -3.59 14.53 14.30
CA TYR A 8 -4.33 13.40 13.72
C TYR A 8 -5.16 13.86 12.52
N LEU A 9 -4.95 13.23 11.36
CA LEU A 9 -5.74 13.47 10.16
C LEU A 9 -6.69 12.29 9.91
N MET A 10 -7.97 12.55 10.15
CA MET A 10 -9.01 11.53 10.08
C MET A 10 -9.45 11.20 8.66
N GLY A 11 -9.52 9.92 8.31
CA GLY A 11 -10.16 9.43 7.08
C GLY A 11 -9.39 9.67 5.78
N VAL A 12 -8.13 10.13 5.86
CA VAL A 12 -7.25 10.33 4.69
C VAL A 12 -6.32 9.14 4.55
N GLY A 13 -6.12 8.62 3.34
CA GLY A 13 -5.24 7.47 3.24
C GLY A 13 -4.84 6.95 1.88
N THR A 14 -4.80 7.73 0.79
CA THR A 14 -3.92 7.30 -0.32
C THR A 14 -2.46 7.43 0.11
N PRO A 15 -1.54 6.58 -0.38
CA PRO A 15 -0.13 6.73 -0.09
C PRO A 15 0.42 8.13 -0.39
N GLY A 16 0.03 8.74 -1.53
CA GLY A 16 0.43 10.10 -1.87
C GLY A 16 -0.07 11.15 -0.87
N ASN A 17 -1.33 11.05 -0.45
CA ASN A 17 -1.90 11.95 0.56
C ASN A 17 -1.20 11.83 1.92
N ILE A 18 -0.78 10.63 2.32
CA ILE A 18 0.01 10.43 3.55
C ILE A 18 1.33 11.20 3.46
N LEU A 19 2.06 11.09 2.36
CA LEU A 19 3.32 11.80 2.16
C LEU A 19 3.13 13.32 2.19
N GLU A 20 2.09 13.82 1.55
CA GLU A 20 1.75 15.24 1.55
C GLU A 20 1.38 15.73 2.96
N ALA A 21 0.57 14.97 3.69
CA ALA A 21 0.14 15.32 5.03
C ALA A 21 1.29 15.28 6.06
N VAL A 22 2.19 14.30 5.98
CA VAL A 22 3.41 14.26 6.81
C VAL A 22 4.28 15.49 6.54
N SER A 23 4.44 15.91 5.28
CA SER A 23 5.18 17.14 4.94
C SER A 23 4.55 18.41 5.53
N ARG A 24 3.28 18.35 5.93
CA ARG A 24 2.52 19.44 6.57
C ARG A 24 2.38 19.26 8.09
N GLY A 25 3.12 18.29 8.65
CA GLY A 25 3.24 18.06 10.09
C GLY A 25 2.18 17.15 10.71
N VAL A 26 1.49 16.32 9.92
CA VAL A 26 0.55 15.30 10.42
C VAL A 26 1.30 14.06 10.93
N ASP A 27 0.88 13.55 12.08
CA ASP A 27 1.55 12.46 12.81
C ASP A 27 0.75 11.15 12.79
N LEU A 28 -0.60 11.22 12.78
CA LEU A 28 -1.49 10.07 12.83
C LEU A 28 -2.49 10.05 11.69
N PHE A 29 -2.85 8.83 11.26
CA PHE A 29 -3.75 8.58 10.14
C PHE A 29 -4.64 7.37 10.43
N ASP A 30 -5.88 7.42 9.92
CA ASP A 30 -6.74 6.27 9.79
C ASP A 30 -7.40 6.26 8.40
N CYS A 31 -7.56 5.07 7.82
CA CYS A 31 -8.31 4.94 6.58
C CYS A 31 -8.79 3.51 6.37
N VAL A 32 -10.01 3.36 5.86
CA VAL A 32 -10.54 2.05 5.43
C VAL A 32 -9.95 1.59 4.10
N MET A 33 -9.30 2.49 3.34
CA MET A 33 -8.86 2.27 1.97
C MET A 33 -7.99 1.02 1.79
N PRO A 34 -6.96 0.74 2.61
CA PRO A 34 -6.10 -0.44 2.40
C PRO A 34 -6.91 -1.74 2.39
N THR A 35 -7.84 -1.88 3.34
CA THR A 35 -8.63 -3.09 3.49
C THR A 35 -9.80 -3.14 2.50
N ARG A 36 -10.49 -2.01 2.27
CA ARG A 36 -11.61 -1.93 1.33
C ARG A 36 -11.16 -2.21 -0.10
N ASN A 37 -10.08 -1.57 -0.55
CA ASN A 37 -9.56 -1.73 -1.92
C ASN A 37 -9.01 -3.15 -2.14
N ALA A 38 -8.33 -3.72 -1.14
CA ALA A 38 -7.84 -5.09 -1.20
C ALA A 38 -8.97 -6.10 -1.46
N ARG A 39 -10.13 -5.95 -0.81
CA ARG A 39 -11.29 -6.82 -1.02
C ARG A 39 -11.86 -6.76 -2.43
N HIS A 40 -11.60 -5.66 -3.15
CA HIS A 40 -11.98 -5.47 -4.55
C HIS A 40 -10.81 -5.71 -5.53
N GLY A 41 -9.69 -6.25 -5.05
CA GLY A 41 -8.53 -6.63 -5.87
C GLY A 41 -7.60 -5.47 -6.24
N GLN A 42 -7.77 -4.30 -5.66
CA GLN A 42 -6.85 -3.17 -5.81
C GLN A 42 -5.74 -3.25 -4.75
N LEU A 43 -4.50 -3.38 -5.21
CA LEU A 43 -3.33 -3.64 -4.36
C LEU A 43 -2.28 -2.56 -4.55
N PHE A 44 -1.73 -2.09 -3.43
CA PHE A 44 -0.68 -1.08 -3.42
C PHE A 44 0.69 -1.77 -3.51
N THR A 45 1.60 -1.21 -4.30
CA THR A 45 2.98 -1.68 -4.45
C THR A 45 3.93 -0.48 -4.52
N GLY A 46 5.21 -0.70 -4.30
CA GLY A 46 6.25 0.33 -4.47
C GLY A 46 6.45 0.82 -5.91
N ARG A 47 5.67 0.31 -6.88
CA ARG A 47 5.67 0.72 -8.29
C ARG A 47 4.35 1.37 -8.73
N GLY A 48 3.38 1.48 -7.82
CA GLY A 48 2.03 1.94 -8.10
C GLY A 48 0.96 0.92 -7.74
N ILE A 49 -0.28 1.24 -8.09
CA ILE A 49 -1.48 0.49 -7.75
C ILE A 49 -1.82 -0.49 -8.87
N ILE A 50 -1.96 -1.77 -8.52
CA ILE A 50 -2.39 -2.80 -9.47
C ILE A 50 -3.84 -3.22 -9.20
N ASN A 51 -4.55 -3.66 -10.24
CA ASN A 51 -5.80 -4.43 -10.09
C ASN A 51 -5.54 -5.89 -10.44
N ILE A 52 -5.54 -6.77 -9.43
CA ILE A 52 -5.20 -8.19 -9.59
C ILE A 52 -6.20 -8.96 -10.47
N ASN A 53 -7.41 -8.41 -10.68
CA ASN A 53 -8.42 -9.02 -11.55
C ASN A 53 -8.12 -8.87 -13.04
N ASN A 54 -7.17 -8.01 -13.42
CA ASN A 54 -6.78 -7.78 -14.82
C ASN A 54 -6.29 -9.07 -15.49
N ALA A 55 -6.62 -9.26 -16.77
CA ALA A 55 -6.27 -10.46 -17.52
C ALA A 55 -4.75 -10.68 -17.64
N LYS A 56 -3.95 -9.61 -17.66
CA LYS A 56 -2.48 -9.68 -17.71
C LYS A 56 -1.85 -10.50 -16.57
N TYR A 57 -2.55 -10.68 -15.44
CA TYR A 57 -2.04 -11.43 -14.29
C TYR A 57 -2.47 -12.90 -14.26
N GLU A 58 -3.18 -13.39 -15.29
CA GLU A 58 -3.73 -14.76 -15.31
C GLU A 58 -2.68 -15.86 -15.22
N ARG A 59 -1.50 -15.64 -15.79
CA ARG A 59 -0.37 -16.58 -15.80
C ARG A 59 0.90 -15.97 -15.23
N ASP A 60 0.74 -14.94 -14.39
CA ASP A 60 1.86 -14.26 -13.77
C ASP A 60 2.23 -14.95 -12.45
N ASP A 61 3.29 -15.76 -12.49
CA ASP A 61 3.78 -16.54 -11.35
C ASP A 61 4.60 -15.70 -10.35
N THR A 62 4.80 -14.41 -10.61
CA THR A 62 5.48 -13.52 -9.66
C THR A 62 4.54 -13.14 -8.50
N PRO A 63 5.09 -12.76 -7.32
CA PRO A 63 4.27 -12.23 -6.22
C PRO A 63 3.62 -10.88 -6.59
N ILE A 64 2.73 -10.38 -5.72
CA ILE A 64 2.14 -9.04 -5.88
C ILE A 64 3.25 -7.99 -6.02
N GLU A 65 4.26 -8.06 -5.16
CA GLU A 65 5.43 -7.18 -5.18
C GLU A 65 6.70 -7.97 -4.90
N ILE A 66 7.69 -7.83 -5.80
CA ILE A 66 9.00 -8.46 -5.65
C ILE A 66 9.72 -7.80 -4.48
N GLY A 67 10.22 -8.61 -3.54
CA GLY A 67 10.92 -8.13 -2.34
C GLY A 67 10.01 -7.84 -1.15
N CYS A 68 8.68 -7.86 -1.31
CA CYS A 68 7.75 -7.73 -0.19
C CYS A 68 7.80 -8.97 0.72
N GLN A 69 7.98 -8.74 2.02
CA GLN A 69 8.11 -9.81 3.03
C GLN A 69 6.78 -10.21 3.67
N CYS A 70 5.64 -9.73 3.13
CA CYS A 70 4.35 -10.10 3.67
C CYS A 70 4.06 -11.60 3.43
N PRO A 71 3.28 -12.26 4.31
CA PRO A 71 2.96 -13.68 4.17
C PRO A 71 2.36 -14.07 2.81
N THR A 72 1.65 -13.14 2.17
CA THR A 72 1.04 -13.33 0.85
C THR A 72 2.10 -13.37 -0.26
N CYS A 73 2.98 -12.36 -0.32
CA CYS A 73 4.02 -12.27 -1.36
C CYS A 73 5.05 -13.40 -1.24
N GLN A 74 5.29 -13.92 -0.04
CA GLN A 74 6.25 -15.02 0.15
C GLN A 74 5.72 -16.38 -0.32
N ARG A 75 4.40 -16.56 -0.47
CA ARG A 75 3.79 -17.89 -0.69
C ARG A 75 2.89 -18.00 -1.92
N HIS A 76 2.45 -16.88 -2.48
CA HIS A 76 1.41 -16.88 -3.50
C HIS A 76 1.77 -15.98 -4.68
N SER A 77 1.51 -16.49 -5.88
CA SER A 77 1.64 -15.74 -7.12
C SER A 77 0.41 -14.87 -7.39
N LYS A 78 0.56 -13.88 -8.27
CA LYS A 78 -0.55 -13.08 -8.77
C LYS A 78 -1.58 -13.93 -9.53
N ALA A 79 -1.12 -14.91 -10.32
CA ALA A 79 -1.98 -15.86 -11.00
C ALA A 79 -2.89 -16.62 -10.03
N TYR A 80 -2.34 -17.15 -8.94
CA TYR A 80 -3.10 -17.86 -7.93
C TYR A 80 -4.13 -16.96 -7.23
N ILE A 81 -3.72 -15.76 -6.81
CA ILE A 81 -4.63 -14.81 -6.14
C ILE A 81 -5.76 -14.39 -7.08
N ARG A 82 -5.45 -14.11 -8.35
CA ARG A 82 -6.46 -13.81 -9.36
C ARG A 82 -7.42 -14.98 -9.57
N HIS A 83 -6.90 -16.20 -9.65
CA HIS A 83 -7.73 -17.40 -9.75
C HIS A 83 -8.72 -17.49 -8.59
N LEU A 84 -8.27 -17.27 -7.34
CA LEU A 84 -9.16 -17.25 -6.17
C LEU A 84 -10.26 -16.17 -6.28
N PHE A 85 -9.94 -14.97 -6.78
CA PHE A 85 -10.98 -13.95 -7.04
C PHE A 85 -12.00 -14.41 -8.08
N LYS A 86 -11.55 -15.04 -9.18
CA LYS A 86 -12.43 -15.57 -10.22
C LYS A 86 -13.31 -16.72 -9.72
N ALA A 87 -12.76 -17.54 -8.82
CA ALA A 87 -13.48 -18.61 -8.12
C ALA A 87 -14.40 -18.08 -7.00
N LYS A 88 -14.38 -16.77 -6.71
CA LYS A 88 -15.14 -16.12 -5.62
C LYS A 88 -14.78 -16.66 -4.23
N GLU A 89 -13.52 -17.06 -4.05
CA GLU A 89 -13.01 -17.57 -2.79
C GLU A 89 -12.67 -16.45 -1.81
N MET A 90 -13.17 -16.54 -0.58
CA MET A 90 -12.92 -15.56 0.49
C MET A 90 -11.43 -15.40 0.81
N LEU A 91 -10.63 -16.45 0.56
CA LEU A 91 -9.19 -16.44 0.78
C LEU A 91 -8.49 -15.33 -0.02
N ALA A 92 -8.96 -15.03 -1.25
CA ALA A 92 -8.39 -13.97 -2.08
C ALA A 92 -8.36 -12.64 -1.34
N MET A 93 -9.51 -12.28 -0.74
CA MET A 93 -9.66 -11.05 0.03
C MET A 93 -8.75 -11.02 1.26
N ARG A 94 -8.62 -12.12 1.99
CA ARG A 94 -7.74 -12.20 3.18
C ARG A 94 -6.27 -11.98 2.81
N LEU A 95 -5.81 -12.62 1.74
CA LEU A 95 -4.44 -12.50 1.24
C LEU A 95 -4.14 -11.06 0.78
N CYS A 96 -5.07 -10.46 0.05
CA CYS A 96 -4.95 -9.08 -0.42
C CYS A 96 -4.97 -8.05 0.70
N VAL A 97 -5.83 -8.23 1.71
CA VAL A 97 -5.88 -7.35 2.89
C VAL A 97 -4.58 -7.43 3.66
N THR A 98 -4.03 -8.64 3.85
CA THR A 98 -2.74 -8.85 4.51
C THR A 98 -1.62 -8.11 3.78
N HIS A 99 -1.58 -8.19 2.45
CA HIS A 99 -0.59 -7.45 1.64
C HIS A 99 -0.73 -5.94 1.78
N ASN A 100 -1.94 -5.39 1.60
CA ASN A 100 -2.14 -3.94 1.66
C ASN A 100 -1.83 -3.37 3.06
N LEU A 101 -2.23 -4.04 4.13
CA LEU A 101 -1.90 -3.60 5.49
C LEU A 101 -0.38 -3.62 5.74
N TYR A 102 0.29 -4.68 5.28
CA TYR A 102 1.75 -4.77 5.35
C TYR A 102 2.41 -3.61 4.59
N PHE A 103 1.95 -3.34 3.36
CA PHE A 103 2.46 -2.22 2.55
C PHE A 103 2.33 -0.88 3.28
N TYR A 104 1.18 -0.57 3.89
CA TYR A 104 1.00 0.69 4.62
C TYR A 104 1.90 0.80 5.86
N ASN A 105 2.07 -0.30 6.61
CA ASN A 105 2.98 -0.32 7.75
C ASN A 105 4.43 -0.07 7.31
N THR A 106 4.89 -0.75 6.26
CA THR A 106 6.23 -0.55 5.69
C THR A 106 6.40 0.84 5.08
N LEU A 107 5.36 1.43 4.49
CA LEU A 107 5.41 2.82 4.02
C LEU A 107 5.64 3.78 5.20
N MET A 108 4.90 3.60 6.30
CA MET A 108 5.08 4.42 7.50
C MET A 108 6.46 4.24 8.14
N GLU A 109 7.03 3.04 8.11
CA GLU A 109 8.41 2.78 8.53
C GLU A 109 9.41 3.57 7.68
N LYS A 110 9.29 3.48 6.35
CA LYS A 110 10.17 4.21 5.41
C LYS A 110 10.05 5.72 5.56
N ILE A 111 8.84 6.22 5.84
CA ILE A 111 8.62 7.65 6.12
C ILE A 111 9.40 8.07 7.36
N ARG A 112 9.29 7.32 8.47
CA ARG A 112 10.02 7.61 9.70
C ARG A 112 11.53 7.58 9.48
N GLU A 113 12.04 6.54 8.81
CA GLU A 113 13.46 6.42 8.47
C GLU A 113 13.94 7.61 7.62
N ALA A 114 13.15 8.04 6.63
CA ALA A 114 13.51 9.18 5.80
C ALA A 114 13.48 10.51 6.56
N LEU A 115 12.61 10.67 7.56
CA LEU A 115 12.61 11.83 8.46
C LEU A 115 13.85 11.83 9.36
N ASP A 116 14.16 10.70 10.00
CA ASP A 116 15.31 10.55 10.90
C ASP A 116 16.64 10.80 10.16
N ASN A 117 16.72 10.37 8.89
CA ASN A 117 17.90 10.57 8.04
C ASN A 117 17.93 11.93 7.32
N GLY A 118 16.90 12.78 7.47
CA GLY A 118 16.81 14.07 6.76
C GLY A 118 16.61 13.96 5.25
N THR A 119 16.21 12.79 4.73
CA THR A 119 16.00 12.51 3.29
C THR A 119 14.53 12.51 2.87
N PHE A 120 13.61 12.91 3.75
CA PHE A 120 12.16 12.83 3.51
C PHE A 120 11.69 13.60 2.28
N GLU A 121 12.24 14.78 2.00
CA GLU A 121 11.79 15.59 0.85
C GLU A 121 12.08 14.89 -0.49
N ALA A 122 13.29 14.32 -0.65
CA ALA A 122 13.64 13.53 -1.82
C ALA A 122 12.79 12.25 -1.93
N PHE A 123 12.51 11.62 -0.78
CA PHE A 123 11.61 10.46 -0.72
C PHE A 123 10.19 10.82 -1.19
N LYS A 124 9.61 11.92 -0.68
CA LYS A 124 8.30 12.42 -1.07
C LYS A 124 8.25 12.72 -2.58
N GLN A 125 9.19 13.50 -3.10
CA GLN A 125 9.21 13.88 -4.53
C GLN A 125 9.25 12.66 -5.45
N LYS A 126 9.95 11.60 -5.04
CA LYS A 126 10.00 10.35 -5.81
C LYS A 126 8.69 9.55 -5.76
N TYR A 127 8.03 9.48 -4.61
CA TYR A 127 6.97 8.52 -4.36
C TYR A 127 5.55 9.09 -4.35
N VAL A 128 5.36 10.41 -4.20
CA VAL A 128 4.05 11.03 -4.04
C VAL A 128 3.09 10.71 -5.18
N ASP A 129 3.53 10.86 -6.43
CA ASP A 129 2.71 10.54 -7.60
C ASP A 129 2.77 9.06 -7.97
N LEU A 130 3.95 8.44 -7.78
CA LEU A 130 4.21 7.06 -8.16
C LEU A 130 3.28 6.10 -7.42
N LEU A 131 3.12 6.28 -6.10
CA LEU A 131 2.33 5.36 -5.27
C LEU A 131 0.81 5.49 -5.51
N ASP A 132 0.35 6.59 -6.09
CA ASP A 132 -1.05 6.81 -6.45
C ASP A 132 -1.33 6.49 -7.94
N THR A 133 -0.30 6.20 -8.73
CA THR A 133 -0.40 5.83 -10.14
C THR A 133 -0.92 4.41 -10.31
N ARG A 134 -1.93 4.21 -11.17
CA ARG A 134 -2.46 2.88 -11.52
C ARG A 134 -1.69 2.27 -12.69
N ILE A 135 -1.30 1.00 -12.58
CA ILE A 135 -0.46 0.30 -13.58
C ILE A 135 -1.01 -1.04 -14.08
#